data_AF-A0A820LE11-F1
#
_entry.id   AF-A0A820LE11-F1
#
_cell.length_a   1.000
_cell.length_b   1.000
_cell.length_c   1.000
_cell.angle_alpha   90.00
_cell.angle_beta   90.00
_cell.angle_gamma   90.00
#
_symmetry.space_group_name_H-M   'P 1'
#
loop_
_entity.id
_entity.type
_entity.pdbx_description
1 polymer ?
#
loop_
_entity_poly.entity_id
_entity_poly.type
_entity_poly.pdbx_seq_one_letter_code
_entity_poly.pdbx_strand_id
1 'polypeptide(L)'
;ILTIYIRYRHIAELIRNNPTCGKIYAQLNLMFLICGNIAAFSMSVISNFPHIDVYFIRIFATYITFIASVAALHCEMLLSFWIRPLLYSSRLLPTIRTIITIICTIALVIL
;
A
#
# COMPACT_ATOMS: atom_id res chain seq x y z
N ILE A 1 -12.87 -6.80 3.62
CA ILE A 1 -12.73 -8.26 3.89
C ILE A 1 -12.55 -9.04 2.59
N LEU A 2 -13.46 -8.91 1.60
CA LEU A 2 -13.34 -9.57 0.29
C LEU A 2 -12.00 -9.29 -0.42
N THR A 3 -11.57 -8.02 -0.44
CA THR A 3 -10.31 -7.60 -1.08
C THR A 3 -9.07 -8.21 -0.41
N ILE A 4 -9.10 -8.39 0.91
CA ILE A 4 -8.03 -9.02 1.68
C ILE A 4 -7.96 -10.51 1.31
N TYR A 5 -9.11 -11.19 1.30
CA TYR A 5 -9.21 -12.61 0.95
C TYR A 5 -8.68 -12.91 -0.47
N ILE A 6 -9.10 -12.13 -1.47
CA ILE A 6 -8.65 -12.27 -2.85
C ILE A 6 -7.13 -12.11 -2.94
N ARG A 7 -6.56 -11.12 -2.24
CA ARG A 7 -5.11 -10.87 -2.24
C ARG A 7 -4.32 -11.99 -1.57
N TYR A 8 -4.80 -12.52 -0.44
CA TYR A 8 -4.18 -13.68 0.20
C TYR A 8 -4.18 -14.92 -0.69
N ARG A 9 -5.26 -15.16 -1.44
CA ARG A 9 -5.32 -16.26 -2.40
C ARG A 9 -4.31 -16.07 -3.54
N HIS A 10 -4.22 -14.87 -4.11
CA HIS A 10 -3.23 -14.58 -5.17
C HIS A 10 -1.79 -14.75 -4.67
N ILE A 11 -1.51 -14.36 -3.43
CA ILE A 11 -0.18 -14.54 -2.83
C ILE A 11 0.10 -16.03 -2.57
N ALA A 12 -0.89 -16.81 -2.11
CA ALA A 12 -0.73 -18.24 -1.94
C ALA A 12 -0.41 -18.95 -3.27
N GLU A 13 -1.08 -18.56 -4.36
CA GLU A 13 -0.79 -19.04 -5.71
C GLU A 13 0.60 -18.60 -6.19
N LEU A 14 1.01 -17.37 -5.90
CA LEU A 14 2.35 -16.85 -6.22
C LEU A 14 3.47 -17.59 -5.47
N ILE A 15 3.27 -17.88 -4.17
CA ILE A 15 4.20 -18.66 -3.34
C ILE A 15 4.31 -20.09 -3.89
N ARG A 16 3.19 -20.71 -4.28
CA ARG A 16 3.17 -22.06 -4.85
C ARG A 16 3.99 -22.15 -6.14
N ASN A 17 3.93 -21.12 -6.99
CA ASN A 17 4.66 -21.10 -8.25
C ASN A 17 6.11 -20.64 -8.12
N ASN A 18 6.48 -19.91 -7.06
CA ASN A 18 7.84 -19.45 -6.79
C ASN A 18 8.21 -19.63 -5.31
N PRO A 19 8.50 -20.87 -4.85
CA PRO A 19 8.69 -21.18 -3.44
C PRO A 19 9.90 -20.48 -2.81
N THR A 20 10.97 -20.25 -3.59
CA THR A 20 12.19 -19.55 -3.15
C THR A 20 11.95 -18.10 -2.73
N CYS A 21 11.00 -17.41 -3.37
CA CYS A 21 10.66 -16.02 -3.05
C CYS A 21 9.46 -15.90 -2.12
N GLY A 22 8.89 -17.02 -1.66
CA GLY A 22 7.61 -17.01 -0.95
C GLY A 22 7.61 -16.20 0.35
N LYS A 23 8.73 -16.25 1.09
CA LYS A 23 8.91 -15.46 2.32
C LYS A 23 8.87 -13.96 2.05
N ILE A 24 9.47 -13.52 0.94
CA ILE A 24 9.52 -12.11 0.54
C ILE A 24 8.10 -11.61 0.21
N TYR A 25 7.32 -12.36 -0.56
CA TYR A 25 5.94 -11.98 -0.88
C TYR A 25 5.05 -11.88 0.37
N ALA A 26 5.21 -12.82 1.32
CA ALA A 26 4.49 -12.79 2.57
C ALA A 26 4.86 -11.55 3.41
N GLN A 27 6.16 -11.22 3.49
CA GLN A 27 6.64 -10.02 4.19
C GLN A 27 6.12 -8.73 3.54
N LEU A 28 6.19 -8.61 2.20
CA LEU A 28 5.65 -7.43 1.50
C LEU A 28 4.14 -7.26 1.71
N ASN A 29 3.38 -8.36 1.72
CA ASN A 29 1.94 -8.32 1.99
C ASN A 29 1.64 -7.88 3.42
N LEU A 30 2.42 -8.38 4.39
CA LEU A 30 2.30 -7.98 5.79
C LEU A 30 2.65 -6.49 5.96
N MET A 31 3.73 -6.02 5.35
CA MET A 31 4.12 -4.61 5.36
C MET A 31 3.03 -3.72 4.77
N PHE A 32 2.45 -4.11 3.63
CA PHE A 32 1.31 -3.41 3.06
C PHE A 32 0.14 -3.31 4.04
N LEU A 33 -0.20 -4.41 4.72
CA LEU A 33 -1.30 -4.43 5.68
C LEU A 33 -1.03 -3.53 6.88
N ILE A 34 0.20 -3.56 7.42
CA ILE A 34 0.61 -2.71 8.53
C ILE A 34 0.55 -1.23 8.13
N CYS A 35 1.17 -0.87 7.01
CA CYS A 35 1.15 0.50 6.49
C CYS A 35 -0.29 0.99 6.22
N GLY A 36 -1.13 0.15 5.63
CA GLY A 36 -2.54 0.47 5.39
C GLY A 36 -3.33 0.70 6.68
N ASN A 37 -3.11 -0.11 7.72
CA ASN A 37 -3.74 0.09 9.03
C ASN A 37 -3.25 1.37 9.71
N ILE A 38 -1.95 1.67 9.64
CA ILE A 38 -1.39 2.93 10.18
C ILE A 38 -2.03 4.13 9.47
N ALA A 39 -2.10 4.11 8.13
CA ALA A 39 -2.71 5.18 7.36
C ALA A 39 -4.21 5.35 7.70
N ALA A 40 -4.96 4.26 7.83
CA ALA A 40 -6.37 4.29 8.20
C ALA A 40 -6.58 4.85 9.62
N PHE A 41 -5.72 4.46 10.58
CA PHE A 41 -5.76 4.99 11.93
C PHE A 41 -5.47 6.49 11.95
N SER A 42 -4.42 6.94 11.25
CA SER A 42 -4.08 8.36 11.17
C SER A 42 -5.18 9.19 10.49
N MET A 43 -5.85 8.66 9.45
CA MET A 43 -7.05 9.30 8.88
C MET A 43 -8.20 9.41 9.88
N SER A 44 -8.41 8.39 10.71
CA SER A 44 -9.42 8.44 11.77
C SER A 44 -9.09 9.56 12.77
N VAL A 45 -7.82 9.73 13.16
CA VAL A 45 -7.39 10.85 14.01
C VAL A 45 -7.68 12.20 13.33
N ILE A 46 -7.31 12.38 12.06
CA ILE A 46 -7.57 13.62 11.32
C ILE A 46 -9.07 13.93 11.28
N SER A 47 -9.90 12.92 11.05
CA SER A 47 -11.36 13.08 10.95
C SER A 47 -12.04 13.39 12.27
N ASN A 48 -11.52 12.90 13.40
CA ASN A 48 -12.14 13.08 14.73
C ASN A 48 -11.70 14.38 15.42
N PHE A 49 -10.60 15.00 14.98
CA PHE A 49 -10.08 16.25 15.53
C PHE A 49 -10.11 17.39 14.50
N PRO A 50 -11.31 17.88 14.11
CA PRO A 50 -11.43 18.93 13.09
C PRO A 50 -11.01 20.32 13.58
N HIS A 51 -11.05 20.55 14.90
CA HIS A 51 -10.82 21.86 15.52
C HIS A 51 -9.33 22.28 15.53
N ILE A 52 -9.12 23.60 15.47
CA ILE A 52 -7.80 24.25 15.32
C ILE A 52 -6.93 24.06 16.58
N ASP A 53 -7.54 23.79 17.73
CA ASP A 53 -6.85 23.64 19.02
C ASP A 53 -5.86 22.46 19.05
N VAL A 54 -6.02 21.51 18.11
CA VAL A 54 -5.13 20.35 17.92
C VAL A 54 -4.46 20.33 16.54
N TYR A 55 -4.11 21.53 16.04
CA TYR A 55 -3.45 21.72 14.74
C TYR A 55 -2.17 20.89 14.59
N PHE A 56 -1.31 20.85 15.61
CA PHE A 56 -0.06 20.06 15.59
C PHE A 56 -0.31 18.56 15.42
N ILE A 57 -1.30 18.01 16.14
CA ILE A 57 -1.66 16.59 16.06
C ILE A 57 -2.20 16.29 14.66
N ARG A 58 -3.00 17.20 14.08
CA ARG A 58 -3.56 17.02 12.75
C ARG A 58 -2.47 17.02 11.68
N ILE A 59 -1.53 17.96 11.72
CA ILE A 59 -0.37 17.99 10.80
C ILE A 59 0.42 16.68 10.91
N PHE A 60 0.76 16.27 12.13
CA PHE A 60 1.53 15.05 12.35
C PHE A 60 0.79 13.81 11.83
N ALA A 61 -0.50 13.68 12.12
CA ALA A 61 -1.33 12.60 11.60
C ALA A 61 -1.44 12.65 10.06
N THR A 62 -1.43 13.83 9.46
CA THR A 62 -1.47 14.01 8.00
C THR A 62 -0.18 13.51 7.36
N TYR A 63 0.99 13.88 7.90
CA TYR A 63 2.27 13.37 7.43
C TYR A 63 2.38 11.85 7.59
N ILE A 64 1.98 11.29 8.74
CA ILE A 64 1.98 9.82 8.93
C ILE A 64 1.07 9.14 7.92
N THR A 65 -0.14 9.66 7.71
CA THR A 65 -1.08 9.11 6.73
C THR A 65 -0.44 9.08 5.34
N PHE A 66 0.19 10.18 4.92
CA PHE A 66 0.77 10.30 3.59
C PHE A 66 1.95 9.35 3.41
N ILE A 67 2.90 9.33 4.36
CA ILE A 67 4.07 8.44 4.33
C ILE A 67 3.65 6.97 4.33
N ALA A 68 2.73 6.58 5.23
CA ALA A 68 2.26 5.20 5.32
C ALA A 68 1.50 4.77 4.06
N SER A 69 0.72 5.66 3.46
CA SER A 69 0.00 5.40 2.20
C SER A 69 0.97 5.21 1.02
N VAL A 70 2.01 6.05 0.91
CA VAL A 70 3.02 5.92 -0.14
C VAL A 70 3.84 4.63 0.03
N ALA A 71 4.20 4.26 1.26
CA ALA A 71 4.87 3.00 1.54
C ALA A 71 4.01 1.79 1.16
N ALA A 72 2.70 1.84 1.46
CA ALA A 72 1.75 0.81 1.05
C ALA A 72 1.64 0.72 -0.49
N LEU A 73 1.59 1.85 -1.20
CA LEU A 73 1.55 1.90 -2.66
C LEU A 73 2.80 1.27 -3.30
N HIS A 74 3.99 1.50 -2.75
CA HIS A 74 5.21 0.83 -3.22
C HIS A 74 5.14 -0.69 -3.03
N CYS A 75 4.65 -1.15 -1.87
CA CYS A 75 4.47 -2.58 -1.63
C CYS A 75 3.46 -3.20 -2.61
N GLU A 76 2.33 -2.53 -2.88
CA GLU A 76 1.34 -2.91 -3.89
C GLU A 76 1.93 -2.96 -5.31
N MET A 77 2.69 -1.94 -5.69
CA MET A 77 3.34 -1.83 -7.00
C MET A 77 4.30 -3.00 -7.22
N LEU A 78 5.20 -3.25 -6.26
CA LEU A 78 6.13 -4.37 -6.30
C LEU A 78 5.35 -5.68 -6.42
N LEU A 79 4.39 -5.95 -5.54
CA LEU A 79 3.61 -7.18 -5.62
C LEU A 79 2.91 -7.36 -6.99
N SER A 80 2.42 -6.27 -7.58
CA SER A 80 1.74 -6.28 -8.89
C SER A 80 2.65 -6.71 -10.04
N PHE A 81 3.92 -6.33 -10.02
CA PHE A 81 4.90 -6.78 -11.02
C PHE A 81 5.21 -8.27 -10.91
N TRP A 82 5.23 -8.81 -9.69
CA TRP A 82 5.55 -10.20 -9.43
C TRP A 82 4.34 -11.13 -9.62
N ILE A 83 3.11 -10.64 -9.40
CA ILE A 83 1.85 -11.35 -9.69
C ILE A 83 1.54 -11.39 -11.20
N ARG A 84 2.12 -10.46 -11.96
CA ARG A 84 1.89 -10.28 -13.40
C ARG A 84 1.93 -11.57 -14.23
N PRO A 85 2.93 -12.47 -14.13
CA PRO A 85 2.94 -13.70 -14.92
C PRO A 85 1.83 -14.69 -14.57
N LEU A 86 1.19 -14.59 -13.40
CA LEU A 86 0.13 -15.51 -12.97
C LEU A 86 -1.30 -15.03 -13.30
N LEU A 87 -1.59 -13.73 -13.17
CA LEU A 87 -2.97 -13.24 -13.14
C LEU A 87 -3.33 -12.25 -14.25
N TYR A 88 -2.34 -11.58 -14.85
CA TYR A 88 -2.61 -10.49 -15.80
C TYR A 88 -1.89 -10.73 -17.12
N SER A 89 -2.67 -11.08 -18.14
CA SER A 89 -2.19 -11.10 -19.54
C SER A 89 -1.78 -9.70 -20.03
N SER A 90 -2.40 -8.63 -19.48
CA SER A 90 -2.16 -7.26 -19.91
C SER A 90 -1.14 -6.51 -19.03
N ARG A 91 -0.32 -5.65 -19.67
CA ARG A 91 0.68 -4.81 -18.98
C ARG A 91 0.07 -3.57 -18.31
N LEU A 92 -1.24 -3.32 -18.49
CA LEU A 92 -1.86 -2.03 -18.20
C LEU A 92 -1.93 -1.73 -16.71
N LEU A 93 -2.43 -2.67 -15.90
CA LEU A 93 -2.62 -2.50 -14.46
C LEU A 93 -1.33 -2.20 -13.68
N PRO A 94 -0.21 -2.95 -13.85
CA PRO A 94 1.03 -2.61 -13.15
C PRO A 94 1.61 -1.27 -13.59
N THR A 95 1.44 -0.88 -14.87
CA THR A 95 1.88 0.44 -15.36
C THR A 95 1.07 1.57 -14.73
N ILE A 96 -0.26 1.46 -14.68
CA ILE A 96 -1.13 2.46 -14.02
C ILE A 96 -0.74 2.60 -12.54
N ARG A 97 -0.56 1.48 -11.83
CA ARG A 97 -0.13 1.49 -10.42
C ARG A 97 1.24 2.14 -10.24
N THR A 98 2.16 1.93 -11.17
CA THR A 98 3.48 2.57 -11.16
C THR A 98 3.38 4.08 -11.33
N ILE A 99 2.59 4.54 -12.31
CA ILE A 99 2.38 5.97 -12.55
C ILE A 99 1.78 6.63 -11.31
N ILE A 100 0.73 6.02 -10.71
CA ILE A 100 0.11 6.53 -9.49
C ILE A 100 1.13 6.59 -8.35
N THR A 101 1.92 5.53 -8.17
CA THR A 101 2.95 5.48 -7.11
C THR A 101 3.98 6.59 -7.29
N ILE A 102 4.45 6.84 -8.51
CA ILE A 102 5.39 7.92 -8.82
C ILE A 102 4.79 9.28 -8.49
N ILE A 103 3.55 9.55 -8.94
CA ILE A 103 2.85 10.80 -8.67
C ILE A 103 2.71 11.03 -7.15
N CYS A 104 2.27 10.01 -6.41
CA CYS A 104 2.14 10.10 -4.94
C CYS A 104 3.48 10.30 -4.24
N THR A 105 4.57 9.73 -4.78
CA THR A 105 5.93 9.91 -4.24
C THR A 105 6.43 11.33 -4.47
N ILE A 106 6.20 11.90 -5.66
CA ILE A 106 6.54 13.29 -5.96
C ILE A 106 5.75 14.22 -5.04
N ALA A 107 4.44 13.98 -4.87
CA ALA A 107 3.61 14.75 -3.96
C ALA A 107 4.11 14.69 -2.51
N LEU A 108 4.61 13.55 -2.05
CA LEU A 108 5.20 13.39 -0.72
C LEU A 108 6.49 14.20 -0.54
N VAL A 109 7.31 14.33 -1.59
CA VAL A 109 8.57 15.09 -1.51
C VAL A 109 8.32 16.61 -1.52
N ILE A 110 7.25 17.06 -2.16
CA ILE A 110 6.89 18.48 -2.26
C ILE A 110 6.19 18.99 -1.00
N LEU A 111 5.44 18.12 -0.31
CA LEU A 111 4.65 18.41 0.91
C LEU A 111 5.50 18.36 2.19
#